data_AF-A0A0F3GNT5-F1
#
_entry.id   AF-A0A0F3GNT5-F1
#
_cell.length_a   1.000
_cell.length_b   1.000
_cell.length_c   1.000
_cell.angle_alpha   90.00
_cell.angle_beta   90.00
_cell.angle_gamma   90.00
#
_symmetry.space_group_name_H-M   'P 1'
#
loop_
_entity.id
_entity.type
_entity.pdbx_description
1 polymer ?
#
loop_
_entity_poly.entity_id
_entity_poly.type
_entity_poly.pdbx_seq_one_letter_code
_entity_poly.pdbx_strand_id
1 'polypeptide(L)'
;MMAAGALTQLGDPIKTYQSRVKQTVLPTGLIHDFYSLIKFGVMVFNTDGATSGGATPECVASGTSTQITCTAGSRDGGKIVSYIEPSDDTTILNAAKQPLIDSINAITASTWTPYAESFYNAIGYFAGNTNMRLNAADFDTANPPVNYTCRQNNILLVTDGVSTADLNATKLVDATTLFTPASSPDGDNDSDNSCLAYNGSKYVDDLSWLAKHRKITDITNAASTPTKAAETITTYTVFNGEDSCLSSGSNTPTCALTDECSSAVLLYNTAINGGGAFYNAGNSAALQTSLRSAFLAVSAKAASGTAASVLGEKSREGSNILQAVFYPSKLFNITSPSSTITRSWLGYLNNFWFYEDTNANIANIREDTVQDKLLNLTADNIVSFDFVNDQLVVHSWTSNANGTPATALADKTLDDVQLIWEGGKILFKRATARKIYVNDDGITYPKSPIVTFTTANKGSFGTNLGADLNNDGFVDAADVTQADRLIDYVIGTDYSEYRNRTLPLNNPVDPTVSGTWKMGDIIHSTPQIVKYDNIYSDYSVAYVGANDGMLHAFKVGKLDSTGLSGTQKAQLTVGTKDSIVLGEELWAFIPKNALPYMRYYADPGYCHNYMVDLSPYLYSYGSHRI
;
A
#
# COMPACT_ATOMS: atom_id res chain seq x y z
N MET A 1 12.11 -29.00 32.75
CA MET A 1 13.32 -28.60 33.53
C MET A 1 14.14 -27.70 32.63
N MET A 2 14.51 -26.45 32.91
CA MET A 2 14.52 -25.54 34.09
C MET A 2 14.07 -24.15 33.58
N ALA A 3 13.55 -23.16 34.31
CA ALA A 3 13.32 -22.88 35.73
C ALA A 3 12.08 -21.93 35.77
N ALA A 4 11.02 -22.08 36.57
CA ALA A 4 10.90 -22.54 37.96
C ALA A 4 11.73 -21.70 38.96
N GLY A 5 11.48 -20.39 39.00
CA GLY A 5 12.07 -19.48 40.00
C GLY A 5 11.09 -18.57 40.72
N ALA A 6 9.98 -18.15 40.08
CA ALA A 6 9.02 -17.19 40.68
C ALA A 6 7.62 -17.77 40.96
N LEU A 7 7.20 -18.79 40.22
CA LEU A 7 5.85 -19.39 40.36
C LEU A 7 5.73 -20.40 41.51
N THR A 8 6.84 -20.82 42.12
CA THR A 8 6.84 -21.80 43.23
C THR A 8 6.82 -21.15 44.62
N GLN A 9 6.77 -19.81 44.72
CA GLN A 9 6.71 -19.10 46.01
C GLN A 9 5.33 -18.55 46.38
N LEU A 10 4.33 -18.67 45.50
CA LEU A 10 2.95 -18.23 45.75
C LEU A 10 2.04 -19.43 45.54
N GLY A 11 1.56 -20.05 46.63
CA GLY A 11 0.62 -21.18 46.55
C GLY A 11 -0.70 -20.81 45.84
N ASP A 12 -1.54 -21.82 45.59
CA ASP A 12 -2.81 -21.65 44.87
C ASP A 12 -3.64 -20.48 45.43
N PRO A 13 -4.09 -19.54 44.59
CA PRO A 13 -4.80 -18.35 45.06
C PRO A 13 -6.13 -18.75 45.71
N ILE A 14 -6.28 -18.42 46.99
CA ILE A 14 -7.49 -18.68 47.80
C ILE A 14 -8.71 -17.93 47.21
N LYS A 15 -8.49 -16.86 46.43
CA LYS A 15 -9.53 -16.13 45.70
C LYS A 15 -8.93 -15.22 44.63
N THR A 16 -9.51 -15.24 43.43
CA THR A 16 -9.16 -14.31 42.34
C THR A 16 -10.16 -13.15 42.34
N TYR A 17 -9.69 -11.92 42.47
CA TYR A 17 -10.51 -10.72 42.38
C TYR A 17 -10.31 -10.04 41.02
N GLN A 18 -11.37 -9.91 40.23
CA GLN A 18 -11.35 -9.12 39.00
C GLN A 18 -11.65 -7.65 39.35
N SER A 19 -10.62 -6.81 39.35
CA SER A 19 -10.79 -5.35 39.46
C SER A 19 -10.94 -4.76 38.06
N ARG A 20 -12.12 -4.18 37.76
CA ARG A 20 -12.31 -3.37 36.54
C ARG A 20 -11.80 -1.96 36.80
N VAL A 21 -10.63 -1.61 36.26
CA VAL A 21 -10.13 -0.24 36.29
C VAL A 21 -10.91 0.57 35.25
N LYS A 22 -11.59 1.64 35.69
CA LYS A 22 -12.28 2.55 34.78
C LYS A 22 -11.24 3.30 33.95
N GLN A 23 -11.12 2.95 32.67
CA GLN A 23 -10.39 3.79 31.72
C GLN A 23 -11.27 5.00 31.36
N THR A 24 -10.74 6.20 31.60
CA THR A 24 -11.40 7.48 31.31
C THR A 24 -11.26 7.92 29.86
N VAL A 25 -10.41 7.24 29.07
CA VAL A 25 -10.20 7.49 27.64
C VAL A 25 -10.60 6.23 26.88
N LEU A 26 -11.42 6.37 25.83
CA LEU A 26 -11.76 5.27 24.94
C LEU A 26 -10.48 4.74 24.28
N PRO A 27 -10.20 3.43 24.37
CA PRO A 27 -9.01 2.87 23.73
C PRO A 27 -9.11 3.00 22.20
N THR A 28 -8.09 3.57 21.58
CA THR A 28 -7.89 3.52 20.13
C THR A 28 -7.25 2.18 19.75
N GLY A 29 -7.41 1.77 18.49
CA GLY A 29 -6.97 0.46 18.02
C GLY A 29 -6.99 0.36 16.51
N LEU A 30 -6.71 -0.82 15.97
CA LEU A 30 -6.47 -1.00 14.54
C LEU A 30 -7.61 -0.49 13.64
N ILE A 31 -8.87 -0.64 14.04
CA ILE A 31 -9.97 -0.08 13.26
C ILE A 31 -9.86 1.45 13.18
N HIS A 32 -9.48 2.14 14.25
CA HIS A 32 -9.27 3.59 14.21
C HIS A 32 -8.15 4.00 13.26
N ASP A 33 -7.05 3.24 13.24
CA ASP A 33 -5.87 3.52 12.41
C ASP A 33 -6.13 3.33 10.92
N PHE A 34 -6.95 2.33 10.55
CA PHE A 34 -7.12 1.91 9.16
C PHE A 34 -8.49 2.27 8.55
N TYR A 35 -9.45 2.79 9.31
CA TYR A 35 -10.81 3.07 8.81
C TYR A 35 -10.83 4.07 7.64
N SER A 36 -9.88 5.01 7.59
CA SER A 36 -9.75 5.96 6.49
C SER A 36 -9.12 5.35 5.23
N LEU A 37 -8.47 4.19 5.36
CA LEU A 37 -7.74 3.51 4.28
C LEU A 37 -8.52 2.32 3.72
N ILE A 38 -9.34 1.68 4.54
CA ILE A 38 -10.05 0.44 4.23
C ILE A 38 -11.50 0.59 4.66
N LYS A 39 -12.42 0.18 3.78
CA LYS A 39 -13.83 0.02 4.15
C LYS A 39 -14.04 -1.34 4.78
N PHE A 40 -14.57 -1.33 6.00
CA PHE A 40 -14.76 -2.54 6.80
C PHE A 40 -16.23 -2.96 6.84
N GLY A 41 -16.43 -4.27 6.86
CA GLY A 41 -17.67 -4.92 7.24
C GLY A 41 -17.33 -6.09 8.17
N VAL A 42 -18.33 -6.61 8.87
CA VAL A 42 -18.15 -7.72 9.82
C VAL A 42 -19.21 -8.76 9.54
N MET A 43 -18.73 -9.97 9.28
CA MET A 43 -19.50 -11.20 9.29
C MET A 43 -19.20 -11.96 10.57
N VAL A 44 -20.22 -12.57 11.16
CA VAL A 44 -20.08 -13.49 12.30
C VAL A 44 -20.86 -14.76 11.99
N PHE A 45 -20.49 -15.87 12.62
CA PHE A 45 -21.27 -17.10 12.55
C PHE A 45 -22.68 -16.89 13.11
N ASN A 46 -23.67 -17.54 12.51
CA ASN A 46 -25.03 -17.56 13.04
C ASN A 46 -25.04 -18.19 14.44
N THR A 47 -26.05 -17.88 15.27
CA THR A 47 -26.15 -18.46 16.61
C THR A 47 -26.30 -19.97 16.53
N ASP A 48 -25.50 -20.68 17.33
CA ASP A 48 -25.21 -22.12 17.25
C ASP A 48 -24.63 -22.59 15.90
N GLY A 49 -24.71 -21.83 14.80
CA GLY A 49 -23.95 -22.07 13.57
C GLY A 49 -24.29 -23.34 12.80
N ALA A 50 -25.36 -24.04 13.20
CA ALA A 50 -25.79 -25.31 12.66
C ALA A 50 -27.30 -25.44 12.80
N THR A 51 -28.03 -25.79 11.74
CA THR A 51 -29.50 -25.82 11.79
C THR A 51 -30.02 -26.92 12.72
N SER A 52 -30.80 -26.51 13.72
CA SER A 52 -31.42 -27.37 14.73
C SER A 52 -32.92 -27.51 14.44
N GLY A 53 -33.28 -28.27 13.39
CA GLY A 53 -34.70 -28.49 13.08
C GLY A 53 -35.07 -29.09 11.72
N GLY A 54 -34.10 -29.54 10.92
CA GLY A 54 -34.33 -30.19 9.61
C GLY A 54 -34.40 -31.72 9.67
N ALA A 55 -34.58 -32.35 8.50
CA ALA A 55 -34.61 -33.83 8.35
C ALA A 55 -33.30 -34.52 8.77
N THR A 56 -32.20 -33.77 8.84
CA THR A 56 -30.90 -34.17 9.40
C THR A 56 -30.37 -33.02 10.27
N PRO A 57 -30.56 -33.04 11.59
CA PRO A 57 -29.99 -32.02 12.47
C PRO A 57 -28.46 -32.05 12.40
N GLU A 58 -27.83 -30.92 12.09
CA GLU A 58 -26.36 -30.81 11.98
C GLU A 58 -25.70 -30.71 13.36
N CYS A 59 -26.45 -30.18 14.33
CA CYS A 59 -26.09 -30.14 15.73
C CYS A 59 -26.48 -31.47 16.43
N VAL A 60 -25.50 -32.19 16.98
CA VAL A 60 -25.70 -33.46 17.69
C VAL A 60 -25.60 -33.25 19.20
N ALA A 61 -26.74 -33.28 19.91
CA ALA A 61 -26.84 -32.97 21.34
C ALA A 61 -26.21 -34.03 22.30
N SER A 62 -25.50 -35.04 21.81
CA SER A 62 -25.11 -36.23 22.61
C SER A 62 -23.62 -36.33 22.99
N GLY A 63 -22.80 -35.31 22.75
CA GLY A 63 -21.41 -35.28 23.24
C GLY A 63 -21.33 -34.80 24.69
N THR A 64 -20.62 -35.52 25.55
CA THR A 64 -20.39 -35.19 26.97
C THR A 64 -19.52 -33.93 27.23
N SER A 65 -19.38 -33.02 26.26
CA SER A 65 -18.70 -31.73 26.42
C SER A 65 -19.73 -30.59 26.49
N THR A 66 -19.70 -29.85 27.59
CA THR A 66 -20.74 -28.95 28.07
C THR A 66 -20.70 -27.53 27.48
N GLN A 67 -20.58 -27.30 26.17
CA GLN A 67 -20.35 -25.91 25.69
C GLN A 67 -21.30 -25.27 24.67
N ILE A 68 -22.04 -26.00 23.82
CA ILE A 68 -22.98 -25.36 22.87
C ILE A 68 -24.29 -26.15 22.85
N THR A 69 -25.42 -25.46 23.07
CA THR A 69 -26.74 -26.09 23.21
C THR A 69 -27.49 -25.96 21.89
N CYS A 70 -27.94 -27.06 21.28
CA CYS A 70 -28.72 -27.01 20.03
C CYS A 70 -30.10 -26.37 20.28
N THR A 71 -30.22 -25.06 20.09
CA THR A 71 -31.43 -24.31 20.45
C THR A 71 -32.35 -24.16 19.25
N ALA A 72 -33.62 -24.55 19.35
CA ALA A 72 -34.57 -24.43 18.22
C ALA A 72 -34.52 -23.04 17.57
N GLY A 73 -34.25 -23.00 16.26
CA GLY A 73 -34.06 -21.75 15.50
C GLY A 73 -32.60 -21.40 15.16
N SER A 74 -31.65 -22.27 15.49
CA SER A 74 -30.27 -22.22 14.97
C SER A 74 -30.24 -22.24 13.44
N ARG A 75 -29.23 -21.63 12.84
CA ARG A 75 -29.09 -21.44 11.39
C ARG A 75 -27.67 -21.74 10.93
N ASP A 76 -27.54 -22.22 9.71
CA ASP A 76 -26.27 -22.55 9.05
C ASP A 76 -25.46 -21.28 8.70
N GLY A 77 -24.13 -21.44 8.58
CA GLY A 77 -23.21 -20.43 8.10
C GLY A 77 -23.11 -19.14 8.92
N GLY A 78 -22.90 -18.03 8.22
CA GLY A 78 -22.59 -16.72 8.81
C GLY A 78 -23.48 -15.58 8.29
N LYS A 79 -23.62 -14.53 9.11
CA LYS A 79 -24.40 -13.34 8.81
C LYS A 79 -23.58 -12.06 8.93
N ILE A 80 -23.91 -11.07 8.10
CA ILE A 80 -23.37 -9.72 8.19
C ILE A 80 -24.03 -8.99 9.36
N VAL A 81 -23.21 -8.55 10.33
CA VAL A 81 -23.65 -7.72 11.47
C VAL A 81 -23.22 -6.27 11.34
N SER A 82 -22.27 -5.99 10.43
CA SER A 82 -21.92 -4.64 10.01
C SER A 82 -21.64 -4.67 8.51
N TYR A 83 -22.47 -3.98 7.72
CA TYR A 83 -22.26 -3.89 6.27
C TYR A 83 -21.05 -3.02 5.95
N ILE A 84 -20.41 -3.30 4.81
CA ILE A 84 -19.42 -2.39 4.23
C ILE A 84 -20.18 -1.16 3.75
N GLU A 85 -19.83 0.02 4.27
CA GLU A 85 -20.52 1.27 3.94
C GLU A 85 -20.41 1.56 2.43
N PRO A 86 -21.53 1.55 1.68
CA PRO A 86 -21.52 1.76 0.24
C PRO A 86 -21.10 3.19 -0.13
N SER A 87 -21.42 4.17 0.70
CA SER A 87 -21.13 5.59 0.45
C SER A 87 -19.65 5.91 0.59
N ASP A 88 -19.11 6.69 -0.35
CA ASP A 88 -17.75 7.24 -0.25
C ASP A 88 -17.73 8.62 0.47
N ASP A 89 -18.88 9.10 0.94
CA ASP A 89 -18.98 10.34 1.71
C ASP A 89 -18.27 10.20 3.08
N THR A 90 -17.30 11.07 3.33
CA THR A 90 -16.46 11.03 4.53
C THR A 90 -17.26 11.21 5.82
N THR A 91 -18.37 11.96 5.80
CA THR A 91 -19.23 12.15 6.97
C THR A 91 -19.99 10.87 7.30
N ILE A 92 -20.54 10.22 6.27
CA ILE A 92 -21.25 8.94 6.41
C ILE A 92 -20.28 7.85 6.89
N LEU A 93 -19.09 7.76 6.28
CA LEU A 93 -18.06 6.81 6.69
C LEU A 93 -17.64 7.05 8.15
N ASN A 94 -17.33 8.28 8.54
CA ASN A 94 -16.95 8.59 9.93
C ASN A 94 -18.05 8.22 10.93
N ALA A 95 -19.33 8.39 10.57
CA ALA A 95 -20.46 7.99 11.40
C ALA A 95 -20.60 6.46 11.51
N ALA A 96 -20.24 5.71 10.47
CA ALA A 96 -20.29 4.25 10.42
C ALA A 96 -19.16 3.55 11.20
N LYS A 97 -18.09 4.27 11.57
CA LYS A 97 -16.94 3.72 12.31
C LYS A 97 -17.30 3.19 13.71
N GLN A 98 -18.06 3.95 14.49
CA GLN A 98 -18.40 3.54 15.86
C GLN A 98 -19.36 2.32 15.88
N PRO A 99 -20.44 2.29 15.06
CA PRO A 99 -21.28 1.10 14.93
C PRO A 99 -20.50 -0.17 14.54
N LEU A 100 -19.50 -0.05 13.66
CA LEU A 100 -18.62 -1.17 13.32
C LEU A 100 -17.86 -1.69 14.55
N ILE A 101 -17.24 -0.79 15.32
CA ILE A 101 -16.50 -1.14 16.54
C ILE A 101 -17.44 -1.80 17.56
N ASP A 102 -18.65 -1.29 17.72
CA ASP A 102 -19.64 -1.84 18.63
C ASP A 102 -20.05 -3.26 18.21
N SER A 103 -20.21 -3.51 16.91
CA SER A 103 -20.47 -4.85 16.36
C SER A 103 -19.31 -5.83 16.63
N ILE A 104 -18.05 -5.39 16.50
CA ILE A 104 -16.87 -6.21 16.81
C ILE A 104 -16.81 -6.53 18.30
N ASN A 105 -17.05 -5.54 19.16
CA ASN A 105 -17.01 -5.70 20.62
C ASN A 105 -18.15 -6.61 21.15
N ALA A 106 -19.23 -6.76 20.38
CA ALA A 106 -20.36 -7.63 20.71
C ALA A 106 -20.11 -9.10 20.34
N ILE A 107 -19.03 -9.44 19.64
CA ILE A 107 -18.72 -10.82 19.23
C ILE A 107 -18.35 -11.65 20.47
N THR A 108 -19.01 -12.80 20.62
CA THR A 108 -18.74 -13.77 21.68
C THR A 108 -18.57 -15.17 21.12
N ALA A 109 -17.67 -15.96 21.71
CA ALA A 109 -17.50 -17.37 21.37
C ALA A 109 -18.67 -18.21 21.94
N SER A 110 -19.77 -18.30 21.20
CA SER A 110 -21.01 -18.96 21.64
C SER A 110 -21.66 -19.83 20.55
N THR A 111 -20.88 -20.28 19.57
CA THR A 111 -21.39 -20.96 18.37
C THR A 111 -20.32 -21.85 17.74
N TRP A 112 -20.75 -22.80 16.89
CA TRP A 112 -19.86 -23.56 16.00
C TRP A 112 -19.16 -22.65 14.98
N THR A 113 -18.16 -23.20 14.29
CA THR A 113 -17.26 -22.52 13.33
C THR A 113 -17.46 -23.03 11.89
N PRO A 114 -18.62 -22.78 11.25
CA PRO A 114 -18.91 -23.25 9.90
C PRO A 114 -18.19 -22.37 8.86
N TYR A 115 -16.91 -22.66 8.61
CA TYR A 115 -16.06 -21.85 7.74
C TYR A 115 -16.55 -21.85 6.30
N ALA A 116 -16.81 -23.01 5.72
CA ALA A 116 -17.18 -23.12 4.32
C ALA A 116 -18.53 -22.46 4.06
N GLU A 117 -19.52 -22.69 4.92
CA GLU A 117 -20.85 -22.10 4.79
C GLU A 117 -20.84 -20.57 4.94
N SER A 118 -20.04 -20.08 5.89
CA SER A 118 -19.90 -18.63 6.11
C SER A 118 -19.16 -17.97 4.95
N PHE A 119 -18.12 -18.62 4.42
CA PHE A 119 -17.39 -18.13 3.26
C PHE A 119 -18.29 -18.13 2.01
N TYR A 120 -19.14 -19.14 1.84
CA TYR A 120 -20.16 -19.18 0.79
C TYR A 120 -21.11 -17.98 0.86
N ASN A 121 -21.63 -17.67 2.04
CA ASN A 121 -22.44 -16.46 2.26
C ASN A 121 -21.65 -15.17 1.97
N ALA A 122 -20.37 -15.12 2.30
CA ALA A 122 -19.52 -13.95 2.03
C ALA A 122 -19.33 -13.73 0.51
N ILE A 123 -19.11 -14.79 -0.26
CA ILE A 123 -19.08 -14.72 -1.73
C ILE A 123 -20.42 -14.18 -2.26
N GLY A 124 -21.55 -14.71 -1.76
CA GLY A 124 -22.88 -14.24 -2.12
C GLY A 124 -23.12 -12.77 -1.81
N TYR A 125 -22.62 -12.29 -0.67
CA TYR A 125 -22.69 -10.88 -0.28
C TYR A 125 -21.91 -9.98 -1.25
N PHE A 126 -20.66 -10.33 -1.56
CA PHE A 126 -19.86 -9.56 -2.54
C PHE A 126 -20.43 -9.62 -3.96
N ALA A 127 -21.04 -10.74 -4.34
CA ALA A 127 -21.70 -10.91 -5.63
C ALA A 127 -23.08 -10.23 -5.71
N GLY A 128 -23.67 -9.83 -4.58
CA GLY A 128 -25.07 -9.38 -4.51
C GLY A 128 -26.07 -10.47 -4.90
N ASN A 129 -25.72 -11.74 -4.71
CA ASN A 129 -26.46 -12.89 -5.24
C ASN A 129 -27.18 -13.65 -4.12
N THR A 130 -28.51 -13.49 -4.03
CA THR A 130 -29.33 -14.16 -3.03
C THR A 130 -29.46 -15.68 -3.21
N ASN A 131 -29.02 -16.23 -4.35
CA ASN A 131 -28.94 -17.69 -4.53
C ASN A 131 -27.76 -18.30 -3.77
N MET A 132 -26.74 -17.49 -3.47
CA MET A 132 -25.59 -17.84 -2.63
C MET A 132 -25.78 -17.31 -1.21
N ARG A 133 -26.98 -17.53 -0.67
CA ARG A 133 -27.38 -17.09 0.67
C ARG A 133 -28.12 -18.21 1.35
N LEU A 134 -27.56 -18.74 2.44
CA LEU A 134 -28.12 -19.88 3.16
C LEU A 134 -29.43 -19.52 3.87
N ASN A 135 -29.48 -18.37 4.53
CA ASN A 135 -30.67 -17.87 5.20
C ASN A 135 -31.01 -16.45 4.74
N ALA A 136 -32.31 -16.14 4.63
CA ALA A 136 -32.78 -14.85 4.13
C ALA A 136 -32.24 -13.62 4.91
N ALA A 137 -31.87 -13.81 6.19
CA ALA A 137 -31.36 -12.76 7.05
C ALA A 137 -29.81 -12.69 7.12
N ASP A 138 -29.09 -13.54 6.38
CA ASP A 138 -27.62 -13.59 6.47
C ASP A 138 -26.97 -12.34 5.85
N PHE A 139 -27.53 -11.82 4.77
CA PHE A 139 -27.16 -10.52 4.21
C PHE A 139 -28.29 -9.92 3.37
N ASP A 140 -28.26 -8.59 3.23
CA ASP A 140 -29.18 -7.80 2.42
C ASP A 140 -28.48 -7.24 1.17
N THR A 141 -29.04 -7.50 0.00
CA THR A 141 -28.52 -7.00 -1.29
C THR A 141 -28.80 -5.52 -1.52
N ALA A 142 -29.62 -4.88 -0.69
CA ALA A 142 -29.79 -3.43 -0.70
C ALA A 142 -28.56 -2.66 -0.19
N ASN A 143 -27.59 -3.35 0.43
CA ASN A 143 -26.34 -2.77 0.92
C ASN A 143 -25.12 -3.39 0.21
N PRO A 144 -24.94 -3.14 -1.11
CA PRO A 144 -23.89 -3.76 -1.89
C PRO A 144 -22.49 -3.30 -1.44
N PRO A 145 -21.53 -4.22 -1.25
CA PRO A 145 -20.15 -3.86 -0.92
C PRO A 145 -19.36 -3.37 -2.14
N VAL A 146 -19.77 -3.80 -3.34
CA VAL A 146 -19.09 -3.52 -4.62
C VAL A 146 -19.86 -2.49 -5.44
N ASN A 147 -19.41 -1.23 -5.39
CA ASN A 147 -20.08 -0.13 -6.09
C ASN A 147 -19.30 0.39 -7.31
N TYR A 148 -18.05 -0.06 -7.49
CA TYR A 148 -17.17 0.40 -8.57
C TYR A 148 -16.35 -0.76 -9.12
N THR A 149 -16.05 -0.71 -10.42
CA THR A 149 -15.36 -1.79 -11.12
C THR A 149 -13.88 -1.96 -10.75
N CYS A 150 -13.27 -0.92 -10.18
CA CYS A 150 -11.88 -0.95 -9.69
C CYS A 150 -11.78 -1.30 -8.19
N ARG A 151 -12.92 -1.43 -7.48
CA ARG A 151 -12.92 -1.72 -6.05
C ARG A 151 -12.40 -3.13 -5.83
N GLN A 152 -11.35 -3.26 -5.01
CA GLN A 152 -10.82 -4.55 -4.62
C GLN A 152 -11.65 -5.14 -3.49
N ASN A 153 -11.98 -6.42 -3.59
CA ASN A 153 -12.71 -7.13 -2.55
C ASN A 153 -11.75 -8.00 -1.75
N ASN A 154 -11.88 -7.98 -0.43
CA ASN A 154 -11.02 -8.71 0.47
C ASN A 154 -11.85 -9.40 1.56
N ILE A 155 -11.48 -10.63 1.89
CA ILE A 155 -11.97 -11.34 3.08
C ILE A 155 -10.77 -11.56 3.99
N LEU A 156 -10.92 -11.21 5.27
CA LEU A 156 -9.98 -11.55 6.33
C LEU A 156 -10.68 -12.50 7.29
N LEU A 157 -10.27 -13.77 7.29
CA LEU A 157 -10.74 -14.77 8.23
C LEU A 157 -9.86 -14.74 9.48
N VAL A 158 -10.45 -14.54 10.66
CA VAL A 158 -9.73 -14.54 11.95
C VAL A 158 -10.30 -15.66 12.79
N THR A 159 -9.49 -16.66 13.10
CA THR A 159 -9.98 -17.85 13.81
C THR A 159 -8.87 -18.67 14.49
N ASP A 160 -9.24 -19.45 15.49
CA ASP A 160 -8.34 -20.20 16.37
C ASP A 160 -8.40 -21.71 16.21
N GLY A 161 -9.19 -22.25 15.27
CA GLY A 161 -9.44 -23.68 15.24
C GLY A 161 -9.85 -24.28 13.90
N VAL A 162 -10.41 -25.49 14.00
CA VAL A 162 -10.92 -26.30 12.89
C VAL A 162 -12.32 -25.85 12.45
N SER A 163 -12.66 -26.13 11.19
CA SER A 163 -14.05 -26.06 10.72
C SER A 163 -14.92 -27.03 11.54
N THR A 164 -16.13 -26.60 11.91
CA THR A 164 -17.14 -27.43 12.56
C THR A 164 -18.54 -27.11 12.05
N ALA A 165 -19.43 -28.10 12.04
CA ALA A 165 -20.81 -27.99 11.58
C ALA A 165 -20.99 -27.36 10.18
N ASP A 166 -20.12 -27.73 9.23
CA ASP A 166 -20.24 -27.37 7.81
C ASP A 166 -20.97 -28.51 7.05
N LEU A 167 -22.27 -28.66 7.31
CA LEU A 167 -23.05 -29.82 6.87
C LEU A 167 -24.13 -29.52 5.83
N ASN A 168 -24.26 -28.26 5.38
CA ASN A 168 -25.20 -27.87 4.33
C ASN A 168 -24.76 -28.42 2.96
N ALA A 169 -24.90 -29.73 2.83
CA ALA A 169 -24.35 -30.51 1.74
C ALA A 169 -25.00 -30.13 0.41
N THR A 170 -26.26 -29.66 0.36
CA THR A 170 -26.86 -29.27 -0.92
C THR A 170 -26.18 -28.05 -1.53
N LYS A 171 -25.81 -27.05 -0.72
CA LYS A 171 -25.23 -25.79 -1.24
C LYS A 171 -23.70 -25.81 -1.30
N LEU A 172 -23.05 -26.48 -0.36
CA LEU A 172 -21.61 -26.72 -0.42
C LEU A 172 -21.27 -27.72 -1.51
N VAL A 173 -22.03 -28.84 -1.63
CA VAL A 173 -21.83 -29.79 -2.74
C VAL A 173 -22.30 -29.19 -4.07
N ASP A 174 -23.31 -28.31 -4.15
CA ASP A 174 -23.58 -27.57 -5.40
C ASP A 174 -22.42 -26.63 -5.79
N ALA A 175 -21.76 -25.99 -4.80
CA ALA A 175 -20.59 -25.15 -5.05
C ALA A 175 -19.36 -25.98 -5.47
N THR A 176 -19.17 -27.17 -4.91
CA THR A 176 -18.06 -28.08 -5.25
C THR A 176 -18.35 -28.96 -6.48
N THR A 177 -19.62 -29.28 -6.80
CA THR A 177 -20.05 -29.98 -8.04
C THR A 177 -19.98 -29.09 -9.28
N LEU A 178 -19.64 -27.80 -9.12
CA LEU A 178 -19.08 -27.00 -10.20
C LEU A 178 -17.76 -27.56 -10.75
N PHE A 179 -17.23 -28.63 -10.14
CA PHE A 179 -16.15 -29.51 -10.59
C PHE A 179 -16.37 -30.97 -10.16
N THR A 180 -15.62 -31.91 -10.75
CA THR A 180 -15.70 -33.33 -10.38
C THR A 180 -15.01 -33.60 -9.03
N PRO A 181 -15.65 -34.30 -8.07
CA PRO A 181 -15.08 -34.59 -6.73
C PRO A 181 -13.75 -35.38 -6.71
N ALA A 182 -13.24 -35.80 -7.87
CA ALA A 182 -11.95 -36.47 -8.04
C ALA A 182 -10.80 -35.49 -8.38
N SER A 183 -11.09 -34.20 -8.46
CA SER A 183 -10.15 -33.12 -8.75
C SER A 183 -10.71 -31.84 -8.11
N SER A 184 -10.32 -31.55 -6.86
CA SER A 184 -10.57 -30.23 -6.27
C SER A 184 -10.08 -29.12 -7.25
N PRO A 185 -10.74 -27.94 -7.29
CA PRO A 185 -10.28 -26.76 -8.03
C PRO A 185 -8.81 -26.40 -7.79
N ASP A 186 -8.28 -26.69 -6.60
CA ASP A 186 -6.91 -26.41 -6.21
C ASP A 186 -5.96 -27.62 -6.42
N GLY A 187 -6.53 -28.81 -6.67
CA GLY A 187 -5.84 -30.03 -7.07
C GLY A 187 -5.74 -31.11 -5.99
N ASP A 188 -6.38 -30.94 -4.84
CA ASP A 188 -6.39 -31.93 -3.76
C ASP A 188 -7.68 -32.79 -3.66
N ASN A 189 -7.90 -33.48 -2.54
CA ASN A 189 -9.04 -34.40 -2.36
C ASN A 189 -9.75 -34.17 -1.01
N ASP A 190 -10.88 -33.47 -1.08
CA ASP A 190 -11.75 -33.16 0.06
C ASP A 190 -12.95 -34.10 0.23
N SER A 191 -12.93 -35.26 -0.43
CA SER A 191 -13.99 -36.26 -0.23
C SER A 191 -13.92 -36.95 1.14
N ASP A 192 -12.79 -36.83 1.85
CA ASP A 192 -12.60 -37.39 3.19
C ASP A 192 -12.43 -36.31 4.28
N ASN A 193 -13.56 -35.97 4.91
CA ASN A 193 -13.62 -35.07 6.07
C ASN A 193 -13.56 -35.82 7.42
N SER A 194 -13.22 -37.12 7.43
CA SER A 194 -13.28 -37.96 8.64
C SER A 194 -12.30 -37.55 9.75
N CYS A 195 -11.27 -36.77 9.42
CA CYS A 195 -10.32 -36.23 10.38
C CYS A 195 -10.80 -34.96 11.11
N LEU A 196 -11.86 -34.31 10.64
CA LEU A 196 -12.44 -33.12 11.27
C LEU A 196 -13.51 -33.53 12.28
N ALA A 197 -13.41 -33.02 13.50
CA ALA A 197 -14.40 -33.25 14.55
C ALA A 197 -15.68 -32.45 14.29
N TYR A 198 -16.79 -32.87 14.91
CA TYR A 198 -18.06 -32.12 14.92
C TYR A 198 -18.60 -31.76 13.53
N ASN A 199 -18.41 -32.67 12.57
CA ASN A 199 -18.90 -32.52 11.20
C ASN A 199 -18.36 -31.27 10.48
N GLY A 200 -17.06 -30.99 10.62
CA GLY A 200 -16.36 -29.98 9.83
C GLY A 200 -16.11 -30.40 8.38
N SER A 201 -15.71 -29.44 7.55
CA SER A 201 -15.33 -29.65 6.14
C SER A 201 -14.03 -28.94 5.79
N LYS A 202 -13.38 -29.40 4.72
CA LYS A 202 -12.15 -28.77 4.18
C LYS A 202 -12.43 -27.71 3.11
N TYR A 203 -13.64 -27.62 2.58
CA TYR A 203 -14.02 -26.80 1.42
C TYR A 203 -13.82 -25.26 1.52
N VAL A 204 -13.29 -24.72 2.61
CA VAL A 204 -13.11 -23.25 2.74
C VAL A 204 -12.02 -22.73 1.82
N ASP A 205 -10.96 -23.49 1.60
CA ASP A 205 -9.85 -23.11 0.73
C ASP A 205 -10.22 -23.25 -0.76
N ASP A 206 -11.04 -24.25 -1.10
CA ASP A 206 -11.76 -24.42 -2.36
C ASP A 206 -12.60 -23.19 -2.71
N LEU A 207 -13.43 -22.75 -1.75
CA LEU A 207 -14.27 -21.57 -1.93
C LEU A 207 -13.43 -20.30 -2.05
N SER A 208 -12.30 -20.24 -1.35
CA SER A 208 -11.33 -19.15 -1.46
C SER A 208 -10.69 -19.12 -2.86
N TRP A 209 -10.30 -20.28 -3.38
CA TRP A 209 -9.81 -20.41 -4.76
C TRP A 209 -10.85 -19.94 -5.76
N LEU A 210 -12.10 -20.39 -5.60
CA LEU A 210 -13.22 -20.08 -6.48
C LEU A 210 -13.49 -18.57 -6.50
N ALA A 211 -13.50 -17.94 -5.33
CA ALA A 211 -13.70 -16.50 -5.18
C ALA A 211 -12.58 -15.67 -5.82
N LYS A 212 -11.37 -16.24 -5.93
CA LYS A 212 -10.22 -15.58 -6.55
C LYS A 212 -10.16 -15.77 -8.07
N HIS A 213 -10.51 -16.95 -8.56
CA HIS A 213 -10.25 -17.37 -9.95
C HIS A 213 -11.47 -17.36 -10.86
N ARG A 214 -12.68 -17.22 -10.32
CA ARG A 214 -13.93 -17.07 -11.10
C ARG A 214 -14.60 -15.73 -10.82
N LYS A 215 -15.43 -15.28 -11.76
CA LYS A 215 -16.24 -14.07 -11.54
C LYS A 215 -17.27 -14.35 -10.46
N ILE A 216 -17.20 -13.64 -9.34
CA ILE A 216 -18.11 -13.85 -8.21
C ILE A 216 -19.61 -13.69 -8.57
N THR A 217 -19.93 -12.87 -9.58
CA THR A 217 -21.30 -12.68 -10.09
C THR A 217 -21.81 -13.81 -11.00
N ASP A 218 -20.91 -14.63 -11.55
CA ASP A 218 -21.23 -15.77 -12.42
C ASP A 218 -20.31 -16.96 -12.09
N ILE A 219 -20.29 -17.32 -10.81
CA ILE A 219 -19.33 -18.28 -10.26
C ILE A 219 -19.55 -19.70 -10.80
N THR A 220 -20.72 -19.97 -11.36
CA THR A 220 -21.11 -21.28 -11.94
C THR A 220 -20.53 -21.52 -13.33
N ASN A 221 -20.10 -20.46 -14.02
CA ASN A 221 -19.60 -20.55 -15.38
C ASN A 221 -18.08 -20.71 -15.40
N ALA A 222 -17.59 -21.92 -15.67
CA ALA A 222 -16.16 -22.22 -15.67
C ALA A 222 -15.34 -21.45 -16.74
N ALA A 223 -15.98 -20.87 -17.75
CA ALA A 223 -15.32 -20.06 -18.77
C ALA A 223 -15.22 -18.57 -18.38
N SER A 224 -15.83 -18.15 -17.26
CA SER A 224 -15.86 -16.74 -16.83
C SER A 224 -14.59 -16.40 -16.02
N THR A 225 -13.55 -15.94 -16.72
CA THR A 225 -12.33 -15.46 -16.04
C THR A 225 -12.49 -14.01 -15.58
N PRO A 226 -12.11 -13.67 -14.34
CA PRO A 226 -12.11 -12.30 -13.87
C PRO A 226 -11.12 -11.44 -14.65
N THR A 227 -11.55 -10.24 -15.00
CA THR A 227 -10.79 -9.23 -15.75
C THR A 227 -10.59 -7.94 -14.97
N LYS A 228 -11.26 -7.81 -13.82
CA LYS A 228 -11.23 -6.62 -12.98
C LYS A 228 -11.18 -7.02 -11.51
N ALA A 229 -10.59 -6.17 -10.67
CA ALA A 229 -10.47 -6.45 -9.25
C ALA A 229 -11.83 -6.66 -8.55
N ALA A 230 -12.87 -5.94 -8.98
CA ALA A 230 -14.22 -6.06 -8.43
C ALA A 230 -14.90 -7.41 -8.73
N GLU A 231 -14.37 -8.19 -9.67
CA GLU A 231 -14.91 -9.51 -10.04
C GLU A 231 -14.32 -10.67 -9.22
N THR A 232 -13.34 -10.39 -8.35
CA THR A 232 -12.65 -11.39 -7.51
C THR A 232 -12.60 -10.96 -6.06
N ILE A 233 -12.26 -11.90 -5.18
CA ILE A 233 -11.98 -11.64 -3.77
C ILE A 233 -10.56 -12.14 -3.46
N THR A 234 -9.79 -11.34 -2.72
CA THR A 234 -8.53 -11.80 -2.11
C THR A 234 -8.78 -12.25 -0.68
N THR A 235 -8.24 -13.41 -0.31
CA THR A 235 -8.44 -13.98 1.04
C THR A 235 -7.18 -13.91 1.88
N TYR A 236 -7.31 -13.38 3.09
CA TYR A 236 -6.29 -13.37 4.12
C TYR A 236 -6.77 -14.18 5.32
N THR A 237 -5.85 -14.83 6.01
CA THR A 237 -6.17 -15.61 7.21
C THR A 237 -5.26 -15.18 8.36
N VAL A 238 -5.84 -14.99 9.54
CA VAL A 238 -5.11 -14.78 10.80
C VAL A 238 -5.49 -15.92 11.72
N PHE A 239 -4.53 -16.83 11.91
CA PHE A 239 -4.69 -17.97 12.79
C PHE A 239 -4.20 -17.62 14.19
N ASN A 240 -5.07 -17.70 15.19
CA ASN A 240 -4.74 -17.41 16.58
C ASN A 240 -4.88 -18.61 17.53
N GLY A 241 -4.83 -19.82 16.96
CA GLY A 241 -4.89 -21.09 17.67
C GLY A 241 -3.52 -21.76 17.86
N GLU A 242 -3.56 -22.99 18.36
CA GLU A 242 -2.39 -23.87 18.43
C GLU A 242 -2.57 -25.05 17.48
N ASP A 243 -1.53 -25.36 16.70
CA ASP A 243 -1.51 -26.49 15.78
C ASP A 243 -0.09 -27.06 15.70
N SER A 244 0.05 -28.39 15.76
CA SER A 244 1.36 -29.07 15.69
C SER A 244 2.11 -28.82 14.38
N CYS A 245 1.39 -28.41 13.34
CA CYS A 245 1.95 -28.04 12.05
C CYS A 245 2.47 -26.59 12.01
N LEU A 246 2.41 -25.83 13.11
CA LEU A 246 2.99 -24.49 13.18
C LEU A 246 3.99 -24.36 14.33
N SER A 247 5.15 -23.81 14.00
CA SER A 247 6.08 -23.28 14.99
C SER A 247 5.70 -21.85 15.37
N SER A 248 5.99 -21.47 16.62
CA SER A 248 5.69 -20.14 17.14
C SER A 248 6.31 -19.05 16.27
N GLY A 249 5.47 -18.15 15.74
CA GLY A 249 5.89 -17.03 14.90
C GLY A 249 6.19 -17.38 13.44
N SER A 250 5.97 -18.63 13.01
CA SER A 250 6.04 -19.01 11.59
C SER A 250 4.72 -18.75 10.88
N ASN A 251 4.78 -18.18 9.68
CA ASN A 251 3.65 -18.02 8.74
C ASN A 251 3.63 -19.12 7.67
N THR A 252 4.34 -20.22 7.89
CA THR A 252 4.39 -21.36 6.97
C THR A 252 4.27 -22.66 7.78
N PRO A 253 3.31 -23.54 7.43
CA PRO A 253 3.16 -24.84 8.07
C PRO A 253 4.40 -25.74 7.86
N THR A 254 4.68 -26.60 8.84
CA THR A 254 5.74 -27.61 8.80
C THR A 254 5.26 -28.96 8.27
N CYS A 255 3.95 -29.20 8.28
CA CYS A 255 3.33 -30.40 7.73
C CYS A 255 3.24 -30.33 6.21
N ALA A 256 2.93 -31.45 5.57
CA ALA A 256 2.64 -31.46 4.14
C ALA A 256 1.43 -30.59 3.85
N LEU A 257 1.48 -29.79 2.78
CA LEU A 257 0.37 -28.90 2.41
C LEU A 257 -0.90 -29.65 1.97
N THR A 258 -0.80 -30.97 1.73
CA THR A 258 -1.94 -31.86 1.49
C THR A 258 -2.59 -32.36 2.78
N ASP A 259 -2.06 -32.04 3.96
CA ASP A 259 -2.58 -32.46 5.27
C ASP A 259 -3.55 -31.42 5.83
N GLU A 260 -4.67 -31.25 5.14
CA GLU A 260 -5.71 -30.27 5.46
C GLU A 260 -6.50 -30.60 6.73
N CYS A 261 -6.20 -31.73 7.37
CA CYS A 261 -6.69 -32.04 8.71
C CYS A 261 -6.08 -31.11 9.76
N SER A 262 -4.94 -30.48 9.46
CA SER A 262 -4.38 -29.39 10.24
C SER A 262 -5.12 -28.08 9.96
N SER A 263 -5.57 -27.40 11.02
CA SER A 263 -6.21 -26.07 10.90
C SER A 263 -5.26 -25.06 10.29
N ALA A 264 -3.98 -25.15 10.66
CA ALA A 264 -2.94 -24.30 10.14
C ALA A 264 -2.71 -24.48 8.64
N VAL A 265 -2.64 -25.73 8.18
CA VAL A 265 -2.45 -26.06 6.76
C VAL A 265 -3.67 -25.60 5.97
N LEU A 266 -4.87 -25.94 6.42
CA LEU A 266 -6.12 -25.55 5.75
C LEU A 266 -6.24 -24.03 5.61
N LEU A 267 -5.99 -23.26 6.68
CA LEU A 267 -6.05 -21.80 6.63
C LEU A 267 -4.89 -21.16 5.84
N TYR A 268 -3.74 -21.83 5.79
CA TYR A 268 -2.64 -21.43 4.93
C TYR A 268 -3.03 -21.60 3.47
N ASN A 269 -3.51 -22.79 3.07
CA ASN A 269 -4.01 -23.05 1.73
C ASN A 269 -5.14 -22.09 1.37
N THR A 270 -6.09 -21.86 2.28
CA THR A 270 -7.17 -20.87 2.11
C THR A 270 -6.65 -19.49 1.70
N ALA A 271 -5.62 -18.97 2.38
CA ALA A 271 -5.05 -17.67 2.04
C ALA A 271 -4.28 -17.69 0.71
N ILE A 272 -3.50 -18.75 0.46
CA ILE A 272 -2.68 -18.88 -0.76
C ILE A 272 -3.57 -19.07 -2.00
N ASN A 273 -4.54 -19.98 -1.94
CA ASN A 273 -5.56 -20.22 -2.97
C ASN A 273 -6.41 -18.96 -3.23
N GLY A 274 -6.67 -18.16 -2.20
CA GLY A 274 -7.31 -16.85 -2.31
C GLY A 274 -6.41 -15.72 -2.77
N GLY A 275 -5.13 -15.97 -3.08
CA GLY A 275 -4.16 -14.97 -3.55
C GLY A 275 -3.79 -13.88 -2.52
N GLY A 276 -3.94 -14.17 -1.23
CA GLY A 276 -3.54 -13.32 -0.10
C GLY A 276 -2.43 -13.95 0.74
N ALA A 277 -2.49 -13.74 2.06
CA ALA A 277 -1.44 -14.17 2.98
C ALA A 277 -1.99 -14.74 4.29
N PHE A 278 -1.29 -15.73 4.82
CA PHE A 278 -1.51 -16.35 6.12
C PHE A 278 -0.66 -15.67 7.19
N TYR A 279 -1.26 -15.37 8.34
CA TYR A 279 -0.59 -14.78 9.49
C TYR A 279 -0.85 -15.60 10.74
N ASN A 280 0.21 -15.98 11.45
CA ASN A 280 0.13 -16.69 12.72
C ASN A 280 0.16 -15.70 13.90
N ALA A 281 -0.66 -15.95 14.91
CA ALA A 281 -0.84 -15.09 16.07
C ALA A 281 -1.00 -15.90 17.37
N GLY A 282 0.09 -16.49 17.88
CA GLY A 282 0.04 -17.32 19.10
C GLY A 282 -0.19 -16.58 20.43
N ASN A 283 -0.40 -15.25 20.43
CA ASN A 283 -0.76 -14.47 21.62
C ASN A 283 -1.40 -13.12 21.25
N SER A 284 -1.89 -12.36 22.23
CA SER A 284 -2.59 -11.09 21.99
C SER A 284 -1.73 -10.00 21.32
N ALA A 285 -0.44 -9.91 21.64
CA ALA A 285 0.47 -8.96 21.00
C ALA A 285 0.78 -9.36 19.55
N ALA A 286 0.96 -10.65 19.31
CA ALA A 286 1.10 -11.21 17.97
C ALA A 286 -0.18 -11.02 17.15
N LEU A 287 -1.37 -11.18 17.75
CA LEU A 287 -2.65 -10.93 17.10
C LEU A 287 -2.78 -9.48 16.62
N GLN A 288 -2.45 -8.50 17.47
CA GLN A 288 -2.44 -7.10 17.06
C GLN A 288 -1.46 -6.86 15.90
N THR A 289 -0.27 -7.47 15.95
CA THR A 289 0.76 -7.32 14.92
C THR A 289 0.34 -7.97 13.60
N SER A 290 -0.24 -9.16 13.66
CA SER A 290 -0.71 -9.94 12.51
C SER A 290 -1.92 -9.28 11.86
N LEU A 291 -2.90 -8.79 12.64
CA LEU A 291 -4.03 -8.00 12.13
C LEU A 291 -3.55 -6.69 11.49
N ARG A 292 -2.60 -5.98 12.11
CA ARG A 292 -2.00 -4.78 11.51
C ARG A 292 -1.32 -5.12 10.18
N SER A 293 -0.58 -6.22 10.12
CA SER A 293 0.10 -6.67 8.90
C SER A 293 -0.89 -7.05 7.80
N ALA A 294 -1.98 -7.72 8.15
CA ALA A 294 -3.07 -8.04 7.23
C ALA A 294 -3.75 -6.77 6.70
N PHE A 295 -4.07 -5.79 7.59
CA PHE A 295 -4.63 -4.50 7.17
C PHE A 295 -3.66 -3.71 6.31
N LEU A 296 -2.37 -3.70 6.64
CA LEU A 296 -1.35 -3.11 5.78
C LEU A 296 -1.31 -3.79 4.42
N ALA A 297 -1.35 -5.11 4.35
CA ALA A 297 -1.38 -5.84 3.07
C ALA A 297 -2.64 -5.53 2.26
N VAL A 298 -3.81 -5.47 2.89
CA VAL A 298 -5.07 -5.05 2.23
C VAL A 298 -4.96 -3.61 1.74
N SER A 299 -4.46 -2.68 2.56
CA SER A 299 -4.27 -1.28 2.16
C SER A 299 -3.17 -1.10 1.11
N ALA A 300 -2.10 -1.90 1.14
CA ALA A 300 -0.99 -1.87 0.21
C ALA A 300 -1.31 -2.59 -1.10
N LYS A 301 -2.31 -3.48 -1.11
CA LYS A 301 -2.88 -4.07 -2.32
C LYS A 301 -3.97 -3.17 -2.90
N ALA A 302 -4.76 -2.51 -2.06
CA ALA A 302 -5.63 -1.40 -2.48
C ALA A 302 -4.80 -0.22 -3.02
N ALA A 303 -3.61 -0.04 -2.47
CA ALA A 303 -2.54 0.79 -2.97
C ALA A 303 -1.47 -0.05 -3.70
N SER A 304 -1.85 -1.12 -4.44
CA SER A 304 -0.97 -2.04 -5.23
C SER A 304 -0.24 -1.26 -6.32
N GLY A 305 0.62 -0.42 -5.80
CA GLY A 305 1.37 0.69 -6.32
C GLY A 305 2.79 0.58 -5.78
N THR A 306 3.34 -0.63 -5.74
CA THR A 306 4.69 -0.81 -6.31
C THR A 306 4.68 -0.54 -7.82
N ALA A 307 3.49 -0.48 -8.43
CA ALA A 307 3.24 0.32 -9.61
C ALA A 307 3.63 1.77 -9.30
N ALA A 308 4.85 2.14 -9.68
CA ALA A 308 5.19 3.53 -9.94
C ALA A 308 4.05 4.10 -10.80
N SER A 309 3.36 5.11 -10.28
CA SER A 309 2.32 5.78 -11.04
C SER A 309 3.00 6.56 -12.16
N VAL A 310 2.99 5.99 -13.36
CA VAL A 310 3.46 6.65 -14.59
C VAL A 310 2.25 7.29 -15.26
N LEU A 311 1.62 8.26 -14.60
CA LEU A 311 0.42 8.92 -15.12
C LEU A 311 0.80 10.02 -16.11
N GLY A 312 1.25 9.69 -17.32
CA GLY A 312 1.29 10.63 -18.46
C GLY A 312 2.11 11.93 -18.30
N GLU A 313 2.74 12.17 -17.15
CA GLU A 313 3.44 13.41 -16.75
C GLU A 313 4.84 13.46 -17.34
N LYS A 314 4.89 13.48 -18.67
CA LYS A 314 6.11 13.56 -19.44
C LYS A 314 6.24 14.96 -20.03
N SER A 315 7.37 15.61 -19.77
CA SER A 315 7.79 16.75 -20.57
C SER A 315 9.00 16.39 -21.41
N ARG A 316 9.02 16.93 -22.62
CA ARG A 316 10.07 16.69 -23.58
C ARG A 316 10.72 18.02 -23.94
N GLU A 317 12.04 18.04 -23.93
CA GLU A 317 12.82 19.08 -24.59
C GLU A 317 13.93 18.43 -25.41
N GLY A 318 13.87 18.59 -26.73
CA GLY A 318 14.83 17.98 -27.65
C GLY A 318 14.90 16.46 -27.47
N SER A 319 16.07 15.99 -27.03
CA SER A 319 16.36 14.58 -26.76
C SER A 319 16.18 14.20 -25.28
N ASN A 320 15.72 15.08 -24.40
CA ASN A 320 15.42 14.71 -23.01
C ASN A 320 13.92 14.55 -22.79
N ILE A 321 13.57 13.55 -21.98
CA ILE A 321 12.21 13.36 -21.47
C ILE A 321 12.26 13.20 -19.96
N LEU A 322 11.56 14.09 -19.26
CA LEU A 322 11.38 14.03 -17.82
C LEU A 322 10.09 13.34 -17.49
N GLN A 323 10.12 12.51 -16.45
CA GLN A 323 8.96 11.76 -15.99
C GLN A 323 8.89 11.86 -14.46
N ALA A 324 7.76 12.37 -13.98
CA ALA A 324 7.41 12.29 -12.57
C ALA A 324 6.86 10.90 -12.25
N VAL A 325 7.21 10.38 -11.07
CA VAL A 325 6.73 9.11 -10.53
C VAL A 325 6.59 9.25 -9.02
N PHE A 326 5.62 8.58 -8.42
CA PHE A 326 5.55 8.44 -6.97
C PHE A 326 5.25 7.01 -6.51
N TYR A 327 5.61 6.75 -5.26
CA TYR A 327 5.28 5.52 -4.55
C TYR A 327 4.50 5.85 -3.27
N PRO A 328 3.23 5.44 -3.15
CA PRO A 328 2.47 5.55 -1.90
C PRO A 328 3.17 4.81 -0.75
N SER A 329 3.74 3.65 -1.06
CA SER A 329 4.53 2.82 -0.14
C SER A 329 5.59 2.06 -0.94
N LYS A 330 6.86 2.17 -0.53
CA LYS A 330 8.00 1.50 -1.18
C LYS A 330 8.79 0.70 -0.15
N LEU A 331 8.99 -0.58 -0.46
CA LEU A 331 9.84 -1.49 0.30
C LEU A 331 11.29 -1.39 -0.20
N PHE A 332 12.24 -1.26 0.73
CA PHE A 332 13.67 -1.26 0.46
C PHE A 332 14.31 -2.47 1.15
N ASN A 333 15.07 -3.23 0.39
CA ASN A 333 15.86 -4.34 0.90
C ASN A 333 17.25 -3.82 1.32
N ILE A 334 17.52 -3.82 2.61
CA ILE A 334 18.82 -3.46 3.17
C ILE A 334 19.71 -4.69 3.11
N THR A 335 20.90 -4.53 2.56
CA THR A 335 21.78 -5.68 2.27
C THR A 335 22.60 -6.13 3.49
N SER A 336 22.87 -5.24 4.45
CA SER A 336 23.64 -5.56 5.65
C SER A 336 23.33 -4.61 6.83
N PRO A 337 22.82 -5.11 7.98
CA PRO A 337 22.25 -6.45 8.14
C PRO A 337 21.04 -6.63 7.21
N SER A 338 20.86 -7.83 6.67
CA SER A 338 19.74 -8.13 5.78
C SER A 338 18.41 -7.83 6.50
N SER A 339 17.68 -6.85 6.00
CA SER A 339 16.41 -6.41 6.57
C SER A 339 15.59 -5.70 5.51
N THR A 340 14.31 -5.47 5.78
CA THR A 340 13.44 -4.67 4.91
C THR A 340 12.93 -3.46 5.66
N ILE A 341 12.85 -2.33 4.97
CA ILE A 341 12.25 -1.12 5.50
C ILE A 341 11.24 -0.55 4.50
N THR A 342 10.15 0.00 5.00
CA THR A 342 9.13 0.63 4.15
C THR A 342 9.14 2.14 4.34
N ARG A 343 9.06 2.89 3.24
CA ARG A 343 8.87 4.35 3.27
C ARG A 343 7.70 4.72 2.39
N SER A 344 6.89 5.65 2.86
CA SER A 344 5.68 6.11 2.18
C SER A 344 5.87 7.46 1.50
N TRP A 345 5.07 7.70 0.46
CA TRP A 345 4.96 8.98 -0.24
C TRP A 345 6.29 9.53 -0.74
N LEU A 346 6.98 8.72 -1.55
CA LEU A 346 8.25 9.08 -2.16
C LEU A 346 8.02 9.55 -3.61
N GLY A 347 8.47 10.76 -3.96
CA GLY A 347 8.48 11.22 -5.34
C GLY A 347 9.83 11.09 -6.02
N TYR A 348 9.79 10.88 -7.32
CA TYR A 348 10.91 10.66 -8.22
C TYR A 348 10.75 11.55 -9.46
N LEU A 349 11.86 12.13 -9.93
CA LEU A 349 11.92 12.88 -11.18
C LEU A 349 13.01 12.26 -12.06
N ASN A 350 12.58 11.41 -12.98
CA ASN A 350 13.47 10.63 -13.85
C ASN A 350 13.80 11.43 -15.12
N ASN A 351 15.07 11.42 -15.54
CA ASN A 351 15.48 11.93 -16.85
C ASN A 351 15.98 10.81 -17.76
N PHE A 352 15.33 10.66 -18.91
CA PHE A 352 15.67 9.70 -19.95
C PHE A 352 16.07 10.39 -21.24
N TRP A 353 16.69 9.61 -22.13
CA TRP A 353 16.85 9.98 -23.52
C TRP A 353 15.57 9.73 -24.31
N PHE A 354 15.31 10.60 -25.28
CA PHE A 354 14.28 10.44 -26.29
C PHE A 354 14.91 10.57 -27.67
N TYR A 355 14.82 9.50 -28.45
CA TYR A 355 15.27 9.49 -29.83
C TYR A 355 14.06 9.53 -30.77
N GLU A 356 14.12 10.43 -31.75
CA GLU A 356 13.13 10.54 -32.81
C GLU A 356 13.84 10.70 -34.16
N ASP A 357 13.41 9.90 -35.13
CA ASP A 357 13.73 10.05 -36.53
C ASP A 357 12.43 10.04 -37.33
N THR A 358 12.01 11.23 -37.76
CA THR A 358 10.75 11.41 -38.51
C THR A 358 10.80 10.79 -39.90
N ASN A 359 11.98 10.66 -40.51
CA ASN A 359 12.11 10.07 -41.84
C ASN A 359 11.99 8.55 -41.78
N ALA A 360 12.54 7.94 -40.73
CA ALA A 360 12.47 6.50 -40.50
C ALA A 360 11.21 6.06 -39.71
N ASN A 361 10.37 7.00 -39.27
CA ASN A 361 9.22 6.77 -38.39
C ASN A 361 9.58 6.03 -37.10
N ILE A 362 10.67 6.45 -36.45
CA ILE A 362 11.17 5.87 -35.21
C ILE A 362 11.00 6.89 -34.07
N ALA A 363 10.39 6.45 -32.97
CA ALA A 363 10.38 7.19 -31.71
C ALA A 363 10.54 6.20 -30.56
N ASN A 364 11.51 6.43 -29.67
CA ASN A 364 11.70 5.59 -28.49
C ASN A 364 12.37 6.34 -27.33
N ILE A 365 12.07 5.86 -26.11
CA ILE A 365 12.73 6.27 -24.88
C ILE A 365 13.94 5.36 -24.66
N ARG A 366 15.03 5.93 -24.15
CA ARG A 366 16.30 5.23 -23.94
C ARG A 366 16.89 5.52 -22.57
N GLU A 367 17.54 4.52 -22.01
CA GLU A 367 18.39 4.67 -20.82
C GLU A 367 19.77 5.24 -21.21
N ASP A 368 20.56 5.68 -20.24
CA ASP A 368 21.96 6.08 -20.37
C ASP A 368 22.84 4.91 -19.89
N THR A 369 22.86 3.82 -20.68
CA THR A 369 23.37 2.50 -20.25
C THR A 369 24.79 2.58 -19.74
N VAL A 370 25.62 3.36 -20.42
CA VAL A 370 27.06 3.53 -20.14
C VAL A 370 27.35 4.71 -19.22
N GLN A 371 26.32 5.46 -18.82
CA GLN A 371 26.39 6.63 -17.93
C GLN A 371 27.35 7.74 -18.40
N ASP A 372 27.54 7.91 -19.71
CA ASP A 372 28.44 8.91 -20.28
C ASP A 372 27.73 10.23 -20.64
N LYS A 373 26.41 10.31 -20.40
CA LYS A 373 25.56 11.46 -20.73
C LYS A 373 25.56 11.77 -22.23
N LEU A 374 25.76 10.76 -23.07
CA LEU A 374 25.77 10.86 -24.52
C LEU A 374 24.76 9.87 -25.11
N LEU A 375 23.71 10.39 -25.73
CA LEU A 375 22.76 9.58 -26.49
C LEU A 375 23.46 8.91 -27.68
N ASN A 376 23.76 7.62 -27.56
CA ASN A 376 24.39 6.80 -28.58
C ASN A 376 23.51 5.61 -28.94
N LEU A 377 23.09 5.53 -30.20
CA LEU A 377 22.09 4.57 -30.63
C LEU A 377 22.45 3.10 -30.43
N THR A 378 23.73 2.75 -30.34
CA THR A 378 24.20 1.36 -30.17
C THR A 378 24.68 1.05 -28.75
N ALA A 379 24.93 2.07 -27.92
CA ALA A 379 25.33 1.88 -26.52
C ALA A 379 24.14 1.98 -25.56
N ASP A 380 23.17 2.84 -25.89
CA ASP A 380 22.00 3.09 -25.06
C ASP A 380 20.83 2.20 -25.44
N ASN A 381 20.35 1.44 -24.45
CA ASN A 381 19.25 0.52 -24.65
C ASN A 381 17.93 1.28 -24.75
N ILE A 382 17.04 0.73 -25.57
CA ILE A 382 15.66 1.19 -25.69
C ILE A 382 14.87 0.64 -24.51
N VAL A 383 14.05 1.48 -23.88
CA VAL A 383 13.16 1.08 -22.79
C VAL A 383 11.71 1.44 -23.11
N SER A 384 10.77 0.59 -22.70
CA SER A 384 9.35 0.89 -22.71
C SER A 384 8.71 0.47 -21.40
N PHE A 385 7.66 1.19 -21.02
CA PHE A 385 6.91 0.98 -19.80
C PHE A 385 5.62 0.25 -20.14
N ASP A 386 5.36 -0.86 -19.45
CA ASP A 386 4.11 -1.59 -19.56
C ASP A 386 3.59 -1.96 -18.17
N PHE A 387 2.31 -2.30 -18.07
CA PHE A 387 1.69 -2.80 -16.86
C PHE A 387 1.32 -4.27 -17.06
N VAL A 388 2.07 -5.17 -16.40
CA VAL A 388 1.79 -6.60 -16.40
C VAL A 388 1.28 -6.97 -15.01
N ASN A 389 0.05 -7.47 -14.91
CA ASN A 389 -0.61 -7.79 -13.63
C ASN A 389 -0.63 -6.60 -12.65
N ASP A 390 -0.97 -5.40 -13.14
CA ASP A 390 -1.01 -4.15 -12.36
C ASP A 390 0.34 -3.74 -11.72
N GLN A 391 1.46 -4.30 -12.19
CA GLN A 391 2.81 -3.88 -11.82
C GLN A 391 3.52 -3.22 -13.00
N LEU A 392 4.22 -2.12 -12.72
CA LEU A 392 5.06 -1.47 -13.73
C LEU A 392 6.23 -2.38 -14.09
N VAL A 393 6.28 -2.83 -15.33
CA VAL A 393 7.39 -3.57 -15.92
C VAL A 393 8.09 -2.67 -16.94
N VAL A 394 9.42 -2.66 -16.92
CA VAL A 394 10.22 -1.97 -17.94
C VAL A 394 10.82 -3.00 -18.87
N HIS A 395 10.29 -3.07 -20.09
CA HIS A 395 10.88 -3.85 -21.16
C HIS A 395 12.10 -3.12 -21.73
N SER A 396 13.15 -3.86 -22.05
CA SER A 396 14.43 -3.31 -22.51
C SER A 396 14.93 -4.05 -23.75
N TRP A 397 15.56 -3.32 -24.68
CA TRP A 397 16.17 -3.89 -25.88
C TRP A 397 17.52 -3.23 -26.20
N THR A 398 18.44 -4.01 -26.75
CA THR A 398 19.57 -3.43 -27.50
C THR A 398 19.06 -2.76 -28.77
N SER A 399 19.86 -1.88 -29.36
CA SER A 399 19.45 -1.08 -30.52
C SER A 399 20.41 -1.23 -31.69
N ASN A 400 19.85 -1.28 -32.90
CA ASN A 400 20.59 -1.19 -34.15
C ASN A 400 21.14 0.23 -34.36
N ALA A 401 22.10 0.40 -35.27
CA ALA A 401 22.69 1.70 -35.59
C ALA A 401 21.69 2.73 -36.17
N ASN A 402 20.55 2.27 -36.70
CA ASN A 402 19.45 3.11 -37.19
C ASN A 402 18.43 3.48 -36.09
N GLY A 403 18.59 2.96 -34.87
CA GLY A 403 17.75 3.27 -33.73
C GLY A 403 16.51 2.38 -33.55
N THR A 404 16.37 1.28 -34.32
CA THR A 404 15.32 0.28 -34.10
C THR A 404 15.73 -0.76 -33.05
N PRO A 405 14.77 -1.36 -32.32
CA PRO A 405 15.05 -2.49 -31.42
C PRO A 405 15.74 -3.64 -32.14
N ALA A 406 16.75 -4.25 -31.50
CA ALA A 406 17.50 -5.38 -32.02
C ALA A 406 17.25 -6.67 -31.22
N THR A 407 17.75 -6.76 -29.99
CA THR A 407 17.60 -7.94 -29.13
C THR A 407 16.88 -7.58 -27.84
N ALA A 408 15.83 -8.31 -27.50
CA ALA A 408 15.15 -8.16 -26.22
C ALA A 408 16.06 -8.59 -25.07
N LEU A 409 16.09 -7.77 -24.02
CA LEU A 409 16.81 -8.02 -22.78
C LEU A 409 15.83 -8.48 -21.70
N ALA A 410 16.35 -8.87 -20.54
CA ALA A 410 15.51 -9.17 -19.39
C ALA A 410 14.74 -7.92 -18.96
N ASP A 411 13.48 -8.14 -18.56
CA ASP A 411 12.65 -7.09 -17.99
C ASP A 411 13.26 -6.54 -16.70
N LYS A 412 13.07 -5.24 -16.50
CA LYS A 412 13.65 -4.47 -15.39
C LYS A 412 12.53 -3.86 -14.54
N THR A 413 12.84 -3.57 -13.29
CA THR A 413 12.06 -2.59 -12.53
C THR A 413 12.52 -1.18 -12.88
N LEU A 414 11.71 -0.16 -12.58
CA LEU A 414 12.11 1.24 -12.78
C LEU A 414 13.42 1.60 -12.04
N ASP A 415 13.68 0.97 -10.89
CA ASP A 415 14.89 1.22 -10.11
C ASP A 415 16.17 0.71 -10.80
N ASP A 416 16.04 -0.31 -11.66
CA ASP A 416 17.16 -0.92 -12.39
C ASP A 416 17.50 -0.17 -13.70
N VAL A 417 16.63 0.74 -14.13
CA VAL A 417 16.85 1.53 -15.35
C VAL A 417 17.96 2.55 -15.14
N GLN A 418 18.89 2.62 -16.09
CA GLN A 418 20.01 3.56 -16.02
C GLN A 418 19.58 4.95 -16.49
N LEU A 419 19.16 5.80 -15.56
CA LEU A 419 18.72 7.16 -15.87
C LEU A 419 19.90 8.09 -16.16
N ILE A 420 19.67 9.14 -16.96
CA ILE A 420 20.67 10.21 -17.12
C ILE A 420 20.92 10.85 -15.74
N TRP A 421 19.86 11.13 -15.01
CA TRP A 421 19.86 11.49 -13.59
C TRP A 421 18.46 11.29 -12.99
N GLU A 422 18.37 11.26 -11.66
CA GLU A 422 17.11 11.17 -10.92
C GLU A 422 17.11 12.16 -9.74
N GLY A 423 16.15 13.07 -9.74
CA GLY A 423 16.13 14.22 -8.82
C GLY A 423 16.00 13.84 -7.34
N GLY A 424 15.14 12.87 -7.01
CA GLY A 424 14.91 12.38 -5.65
C GLY A 424 16.16 11.72 -5.05
N LYS A 425 16.83 10.85 -5.81
CA LYS A 425 18.11 10.20 -5.47
C LYS A 425 19.22 11.22 -5.27
N ILE A 426 19.33 12.22 -6.15
CA ILE A 426 20.31 13.30 -5.99
C ILE A 426 20.03 14.10 -4.71
N LEU A 427 18.76 14.44 -4.45
CA LEU A 427 18.37 15.20 -3.29
C LEU A 427 18.53 14.41 -1.98
N PHE A 428 18.32 13.10 -2.01
CA PHE A 428 18.64 12.17 -0.94
C PHE A 428 20.13 12.23 -0.57
N LYS A 429 21.02 12.14 -1.58
CA LYS A 429 22.49 12.19 -1.39
C LYS A 429 23.05 13.57 -1.07
N ARG A 430 22.25 14.63 -1.24
CA ARG A 430 22.68 16.01 -1.03
C ARG A 430 23.10 16.25 0.42
N ALA A 431 24.36 16.64 0.60
CA ALA A 431 24.92 17.07 1.89
C ALA A 431 25.01 18.61 2.03
N THR A 432 24.91 19.36 0.93
CA THR A 432 24.91 20.83 0.95
C THR A 432 23.54 21.38 1.33
N ALA A 433 23.52 22.57 1.94
CA ALA A 433 22.27 23.24 2.29
C ALA A 433 21.37 23.47 1.05
N ARG A 434 20.07 23.21 1.21
CA ARG A 434 19.04 23.48 0.18
C ARG A 434 18.69 24.96 0.17
N LYS A 435 18.36 25.47 -1.02
CA LYS A 435 17.86 26.84 -1.21
C LYS A 435 16.33 26.80 -1.29
N ILE A 436 15.67 26.81 -0.14
CA ILE A 436 14.21 26.79 -0.05
C ILE A 436 13.75 28.21 0.28
N TYR A 437 12.78 28.72 -0.47
CA TYR A 437 12.23 30.06 -0.30
C TYR A 437 10.76 30.01 0.09
N VAL A 438 10.31 31.05 0.77
CA VAL A 438 8.92 31.26 1.20
C VAL A 438 8.59 32.74 1.10
N ASN A 439 7.30 33.08 1.02
CA ASN A 439 6.86 34.47 1.12
C ASN A 439 7.29 35.09 2.46
N ASP A 440 7.80 36.33 2.41
CA ASP A 440 8.09 37.11 3.61
C ASP A 440 6.81 37.86 4.04
N ASP A 441 6.12 37.32 5.04
CA ASP A 441 4.97 37.96 5.68
C ASP A 441 5.37 38.84 6.87
N GLY A 442 6.68 39.03 7.10
CA GLY A 442 7.19 39.89 8.15
C GLY A 442 6.66 41.33 8.04
N ILE A 443 6.57 41.96 9.22
CA ILE A 443 6.18 43.37 9.37
C ILE A 443 7.40 44.31 9.51
N THR A 444 8.61 43.74 9.58
CA THR A 444 9.86 44.48 9.80
C THR A 444 10.50 44.89 8.47
N TYR A 445 10.95 46.15 8.37
CA TYR A 445 11.58 46.70 7.15
C TYR A 445 13.11 46.65 7.22
N PRO A 446 13.82 46.49 6.07
CA PRO A 446 13.30 46.40 4.70
C PRO A 446 12.67 45.03 4.38
N LYS A 447 11.51 45.05 3.72
CA LYS A 447 10.76 43.85 3.35
C LYS A 447 11.26 43.27 2.04
N SER A 448 11.58 41.98 2.01
CA SER A 448 11.85 41.23 0.79
C SER A 448 10.53 40.60 0.29
N PRO A 449 10.31 40.34 -1.01
CA PRO A 449 9.14 39.56 -1.44
C PRO A 449 9.22 38.09 -1.00
N ILE A 450 10.45 37.57 -0.84
CA ILE A 450 10.73 36.20 -0.42
C ILE A 450 11.88 36.16 0.58
N VAL A 451 11.90 35.14 1.44
CA VAL A 451 12.97 34.87 2.41
C VAL A 451 13.34 33.38 2.36
N THR A 452 14.55 33.02 2.78
CA THR A 452 14.94 31.61 2.89
C THR A 452 14.16 30.93 4.01
N PHE A 453 13.58 29.77 3.75
CA PHE A 453 12.87 28.95 4.72
C PHE A 453 13.88 28.28 5.66
N THR A 454 14.10 28.91 6.82
CA THR A 454 15.01 28.44 7.88
C THR A 454 14.47 28.84 9.24
N THR A 455 14.94 28.18 10.30
CA THR A 455 14.61 28.51 11.69
C THR A 455 15.00 29.96 12.03
N ALA A 456 16.13 30.44 11.50
CA ALA A 456 16.58 31.83 11.67
C ALA A 456 15.60 32.86 11.10
N ASN A 457 14.89 32.52 10.01
CA ASN A 457 13.92 33.40 9.35
C ASN A 457 12.48 33.12 9.77
N LYS A 458 12.25 32.25 10.76
CA LYS A 458 10.91 31.87 11.26
C LYS A 458 10.02 33.07 11.60
N GLY A 459 10.60 34.20 12.03
CA GLY A 459 9.85 35.43 12.32
C GLY A 459 9.07 36.00 11.11
N SER A 460 9.45 35.65 9.87
CA SER A 460 8.80 36.12 8.65
C SER A 460 7.62 35.26 8.18
N PHE A 461 7.51 34.00 8.61
CA PHE A 461 6.51 33.07 8.07
C PHE A 461 5.91 32.10 9.10
N GLY A 462 6.51 31.99 10.29
CA GLY A 462 6.20 30.96 11.29
C GLY A 462 4.76 31.00 11.80
N THR A 463 4.11 32.17 11.78
CA THR A 463 2.69 32.31 12.13
C THR A 463 1.77 31.54 11.18
N ASN A 464 2.23 31.22 9.96
CA ASN A 464 1.48 30.44 9.00
C ASN A 464 1.71 28.93 9.13
N LEU A 465 2.60 28.45 10.02
CA LEU A 465 2.82 27.01 10.23
C LEU A 465 1.71 26.36 11.08
N GLY A 466 0.97 27.15 11.85
CA GLY A 466 0.01 26.70 12.85
C GLY A 466 0.32 27.27 14.23
N ALA A 467 -0.68 27.28 15.12
CA ALA A 467 -0.54 27.82 16.48
C ALA A 467 -0.27 26.74 17.54
N ASP A 468 -0.90 25.57 17.39
CA ASP A 468 -0.72 24.38 18.24
C ASP A 468 -0.09 23.30 17.35
N LEU A 469 1.24 23.17 17.44
CA LEU A 469 2.07 22.29 16.60
C LEU A 469 2.36 20.96 17.27
N ASN A 470 2.28 20.89 18.61
CA ASN A 470 2.42 19.65 19.36
C ASN A 470 1.06 18.94 19.61
N ASN A 471 -0.04 19.60 19.26
CA ASN A 471 -1.42 19.11 19.35
C ASN A 471 -1.83 18.76 20.79
N ASP A 472 -1.36 19.53 21.78
CA ASP A 472 -1.69 19.34 23.20
C ASP A 472 -2.87 20.21 23.68
N GLY A 473 -3.43 21.04 22.78
CA GLY A 473 -4.57 21.92 23.06
C GLY A 473 -4.19 23.26 23.68
N PHE A 474 -2.90 23.54 23.83
CA PHE A 474 -2.37 24.81 24.33
C PHE A 474 -1.45 25.46 23.27
N VAL A 475 -1.25 26.78 23.41
CA VAL A 475 -0.27 27.52 22.60
C VAL A 475 0.79 28.02 23.56
N ASP A 476 1.94 27.38 23.58
CA ASP A 476 2.98 27.62 24.58
C ASP A 476 4.41 27.59 24.01
N ALA A 477 5.41 27.50 24.88
CA ALA A 477 6.82 27.51 24.48
C ALA A 477 7.24 26.23 23.73
N ALA A 478 6.55 25.10 23.93
CA ALA A 478 6.82 23.85 23.23
C ALA A 478 6.51 23.99 21.73
N ASP A 479 5.50 24.76 21.34
CA ASP A 479 5.18 25.05 19.93
C ASP A 479 6.30 25.77 19.22
N VAL A 480 7.04 26.64 19.92
CA VAL A 480 8.18 27.35 19.33
C VAL A 480 9.30 26.38 18.95
N THR A 481 9.57 25.39 19.80
CA THR A 481 10.52 24.30 19.52
C THR A 481 9.99 23.38 18.42
N GLN A 482 8.69 23.08 18.43
CA GLN A 482 8.06 22.23 17.42
C GLN A 482 8.08 22.89 16.05
N ALA A 483 7.90 24.22 15.97
CA ALA A 483 8.07 24.98 14.74
C ALA A 483 9.49 24.89 14.18
N ASP A 484 10.52 24.95 15.03
CA ASP A 484 11.90 24.79 14.58
C ASP A 484 12.15 23.38 14.03
N ARG A 485 11.67 22.35 14.74
CA ARG A 485 11.75 20.96 14.27
C ARG A 485 10.98 20.73 12.98
N LEU A 486 9.82 21.34 12.83
CA LEU A 486 9.01 21.22 11.61
C LEU A 486 9.72 21.87 10.42
N ILE A 487 10.34 23.03 10.62
CA ILE A 487 11.16 23.70 9.58
C ILE A 487 12.33 22.79 9.18
N ASP A 488 13.08 22.27 10.16
CA ASP A 488 14.20 21.36 9.90
C ASP A 488 13.74 20.06 9.22
N TYR A 489 12.57 19.55 9.60
CA TYR A 489 11.93 18.40 8.95
C TYR A 489 11.64 18.65 7.47
N VAL A 490 10.98 19.75 7.14
CA VAL A 490 10.68 20.11 5.74
C VAL A 490 11.97 20.31 4.93
N ILE A 491 13.02 20.87 5.54
CA ILE A 491 14.33 21.03 4.89
C ILE A 491 14.97 19.65 4.60
N GLY A 492 14.87 18.71 5.54
CA GLY A 492 15.29 17.31 5.34
C GLY A 492 15.91 16.62 6.55
N THR A 493 15.57 17.01 7.79
CA THR A 493 16.03 16.36 9.02
C THR A 493 14.89 15.60 9.69
N ASP A 494 14.99 14.28 9.77
CA ASP A 494 13.95 13.48 10.44
C ASP A 494 14.07 13.50 11.98
N TYR A 495 12.91 13.43 12.63
CA TYR A 495 12.76 13.31 14.08
C TYR A 495 11.90 12.09 14.41
N SER A 496 12.06 11.51 15.61
CA SER A 496 11.38 10.29 16.05
C SER A 496 9.85 10.39 16.07
N GLU A 497 9.35 11.58 16.36
CA GLU A 497 7.94 11.94 16.49
C GLU A 497 7.26 12.24 15.15
N TYR A 498 8.02 12.31 14.06
CA TYR A 498 7.53 12.59 12.72
C TYR A 498 7.60 11.35 11.82
N ARG A 499 6.90 11.42 10.69
CA ARG A 499 6.99 10.40 9.65
C ARG A 499 8.44 10.21 9.20
N ASN A 500 8.90 8.97 9.30
CA ASN A 500 10.26 8.61 8.97
C ASN A 500 10.46 8.47 7.45
N ARG A 501 11.42 9.22 6.91
CA ARG A 501 11.83 9.22 5.49
C ARG A 501 13.30 8.80 5.31
N THR A 502 13.96 8.40 6.39
CA THR A 502 15.39 8.11 6.43
C THR A 502 15.68 6.69 5.96
N LEU A 503 16.63 6.54 5.05
CA LEU A 503 17.21 5.26 4.64
C LEU A 503 18.57 5.09 5.35
N PRO A 504 18.85 3.90 5.92
CA PRO A 504 20.11 3.60 6.59
C PRO A 504 21.22 3.33 5.56
N LEU A 505 22.46 3.10 6.02
CA LEU A 505 23.52 2.53 5.18
C LEU A 505 23.11 1.18 4.58
N ASN A 506 23.81 0.76 3.53
CA ASN A 506 23.56 -0.51 2.82
C ASN A 506 22.17 -0.62 2.18
N ASN A 507 21.49 0.52 1.99
CA ASN A 507 20.25 0.64 1.24
C ASN A 507 20.51 0.47 -0.28
N PRO A 508 19.49 0.12 -1.07
CA PRO A 508 19.66 -0.16 -2.50
C PRO A 508 19.76 1.10 -3.37
N VAL A 509 19.52 2.30 -2.83
CA VAL A 509 19.68 3.58 -3.55
C VAL A 509 21.14 4.01 -3.60
N ASP A 510 21.81 3.96 -2.45
CA ASP A 510 23.25 4.16 -2.29
C ASP A 510 23.72 3.45 -1.02
N PRO A 511 24.48 2.35 -1.13
CA PRO A 511 24.89 1.58 0.04
C PRO A 511 25.85 2.36 0.95
N THR A 512 26.47 3.43 0.46
CA THR A 512 27.48 4.21 1.19
C THR A 512 26.91 5.43 1.92
N VAL A 513 25.65 5.78 1.66
CA VAL A 513 25.01 6.98 2.21
C VAL A 513 23.79 6.58 3.04
N SER A 514 23.78 7.02 4.29
CA SER A 514 22.55 7.10 5.09
C SER A 514 22.00 8.52 4.96
N GLY A 515 20.69 8.66 4.75
CA GLY A 515 20.12 9.99 4.54
C GLY A 515 18.60 10.00 4.52
N THR A 516 18.04 11.20 4.53
CA THR A 516 16.60 11.43 4.46
C THR A 516 16.17 11.61 3.00
N TRP A 517 15.12 10.90 2.58
CA TRP A 517 14.45 11.16 1.30
C TRP A 517 13.65 12.45 1.41
N LYS A 518 14.12 13.51 0.74
CA LYS A 518 13.60 14.87 0.93
C LYS A 518 12.52 15.26 -0.08
N MET A 519 12.36 14.48 -1.15
CA MET A 519 11.40 14.73 -2.23
C MET A 519 10.03 14.14 -1.85
N GLY A 520 9.01 14.98 -1.71
CA GLY A 520 7.62 14.53 -1.57
C GLY A 520 7.11 13.82 -2.81
N ASP A 521 5.97 13.13 -2.69
CA ASP A 521 5.28 12.50 -3.81
C ASP A 521 4.83 13.53 -4.86
N ILE A 522 4.92 13.12 -6.13
CA ILE A 522 4.50 13.91 -7.30
C ILE A 522 3.37 13.12 -7.97
N ILE A 523 2.10 13.49 -7.73
CA ILE A 523 0.95 12.68 -8.16
C ILE A 523 0.32 13.20 -9.45
N HIS A 524 0.16 14.53 -9.58
CA HIS A 524 -0.52 15.15 -10.72
C HIS A 524 0.32 16.23 -11.43
N SER A 525 1.60 16.37 -11.06
CA SER A 525 2.44 17.46 -11.54
C SER A 525 3.32 16.98 -12.69
N THR A 526 2.96 17.41 -13.90
CA THR A 526 3.81 17.26 -15.07
C THR A 526 4.94 18.28 -15.01
N PRO A 527 6.22 17.83 -14.97
CA PRO A 527 7.34 18.75 -14.91
C PRO A 527 7.35 19.66 -16.15
N GLN A 528 7.64 20.94 -16.00
CA GLN A 528 7.78 21.87 -17.12
C GLN A 528 9.24 22.22 -17.36
N ILE A 529 9.71 22.07 -18.59
CA ILE A 529 11.11 22.34 -18.94
C ILE A 529 11.22 23.72 -19.60
N VAL A 530 12.12 24.55 -19.08
CA VAL A 530 12.41 25.88 -19.59
C VAL A 530 13.89 26.00 -19.92
N LYS A 531 14.18 26.30 -21.18
CA LYS A 531 15.52 26.68 -21.62
C LYS A 531 15.86 28.10 -21.19
N TYR A 532 16.98 28.26 -20.51
CA TYR A 532 17.59 29.56 -20.25
C TYR A 532 18.85 29.73 -21.10
N ASP A 533 18.89 30.85 -21.83
CA ASP A 533 20.06 31.24 -22.64
C ASP A 533 20.27 32.74 -22.47
N ASN A 534 21.07 33.09 -21.45
CA ASN A 534 21.38 34.45 -21.06
C ASN A 534 22.80 34.52 -20.46
N ILE A 535 23.20 35.71 -19.99
CA ILE A 535 24.55 35.91 -19.46
C ILE A 535 24.86 35.09 -18.19
N TYR A 536 23.83 34.62 -17.47
CA TYR A 536 23.95 33.86 -16.22
C TYR A 536 23.74 32.35 -16.38
N SER A 537 23.08 31.90 -17.45
CA SER A 537 22.66 30.50 -17.62
C SER A 537 22.53 30.15 -19.10
N ASP A 538 22.99 28.95 -19.47
CA ASP A 538 22.94 28.42 -20.85
C ASP A 538 22.43 26.97 -20.90
N TYR A 539 21.50 26.63 -20.00
CA TYR A 539 20.96 25.29 -19.78
C TYR A 539 19.46 25.33 -19.51
N SER A 540 18.85 24.15 -19.52
CA SER A 540 17.43 23.97 -19.21
C SER A 540 17.19 23.65 -17.74
N VAL A 541 16.05 24.10 -17.23
CA VAL A 541 15.58 23.89 -15.86
C VAL A 541 14.20 23.25 -15.90
N ALA A 542 13.98 22.27 -15.04
CA ALA A 542 12.69 21.61 -14.86
C ALA A 542 12.00 22.11 -13.61
N TYR A 543 10.75 22.51 -13.75
CA TYR A 543 9.87 22.92 -12.66
C TYR A 543 8.86 21.84 -12.38
N VAL A 544 8.75 21.39 -11.13
CA VAL A 544 7.80 20.34 -10.73
C VAL A 544 7.24 20.63 -9.35
N GLY A 545 5.92 20.53 -9.19
CA GLY A 545 5.27 20.57 -7.88
C GLY A 545 5.38 19.21 -7.18
N ALA A 546 5.52 19.22 -5.86
CA ALA A 546 5.43 18.03 -5.03
C ALA A 546 4.60 18.27 -3.76
N ASN A 547 4.07 17.17 -3.20
CA ASN A 547 3.24 17.19 -1.98
C ASN A 547 4.04 17.21 -0.68
N ASP A 548 5.33 17.55 -0.74
CA ASP A 548 6.03 18.20 0.36
C ASP A 548 5.72 19.72 0.43
N GLY A 549 4.83 20.18 -0.45
CA GLY A 549 4.30 21.55 -0.54
C GLY A 549 5.26 22.52 -1.23
N MET A 550 6.22 22.00 -1.98
CA MET A 550 7.21 22.79 -2.72
C MET A 550 6.98 22.74 -4.24
N LEU A 551 7.26 23.87 -4.89
CA LEU A 551 7.65 23.91 -6.28
C LEU A 551 9.18 23.77 -6.35
N HIS A 552 9.68 22.74 -7.01
CA HIS A 552 11.11 22.48 -7.17
C HIS A 552 11.61 22.94 -8.53
N ALA A 553 12.85 23.43 -8.57
CA ALA A 553 13.58 23.76 -9.79
C ALA A 553 14.85 22.90 -9.90
N PHE A 554 14.88 21.96 -10.86
CA PHE A 554 16.00 21.06 -11.09
C PHE A 554 16.76 21.44 -12.35
N LYS A 555 18.09 21.43 -12.29
CA LYS A 555 18.91 21.65 -13.49
C LYS A 555 18.83 20.43 -14.40
N VAL A 556 18.29 20.60 -15.60
CA VAL A 556 18.25 19.52 -16.60
C VAL A 556 19.61 19.34 -17.26
N GLY A 557 20.20 20.45 -17.72
CA GLY A 557 21.44 20.48 -18.47
C GLY A 557 21.30 21.20 -19.81
N LYS A 558 22.38 21.24 -20.57
CA LYS A 558 22.44 21.81 -21.92
C LYS A 558 22.64 20.69 -22.93
N LEU A 559 21.69 20.52 -23.83
CA LEU A 559 21.85 19.65 -24.99
C LEU A 559 22.89 20.25 -25.92
N ASP A 560 23.96 19.49 -26.17
CA ASP A 560 25.02 19.81 -27.11
C ASP A 560 25.01 18.81 -28.27
N SER A 561 25.18 19.33 -29.47
CA SER A 561 25.27 18.58 -30.73
C SER A 561 26.65 18.69 -31.38
N THR A 562 27.61 19.31 -30.71
CA THR A 562 28.97 19.55 -31.24
C THR A 562 29.81 18.28 -31.17
N GLY A 563 30.53 17.98 -32.25
CA GLY A 563 31.48 16.84 -32.28
C GLY A 563 30.84 15.45 -32.29
N LEU A 564 29.52 15.36 -32.49
CA LEU A 564 28.82 14.07 -32.60
C LEU A 564 29.09 13.40 -33.95
N SER A 565 29.24 12.08 -33.94
CA SER A 565 29.48 11.29 -35.15
C SER A 565 28.73 9.95 -35.14
N GLY A 566 28.39 9.46 -36.33
CA GLY A 566 27.75 8.14 -36.50
C GLY A 566 26.44 7.98 -35.72
N THR A 567 26.48 7.12 -34.71
CA THR A 567 25.32 6.75 -33.87
C THR A 567 25.11 7.70 -32.68
N GLN A 568 25.98 8.68 -32.47
CA GLN A 568 25.83 9.70 -31.44
C GLN A 568 24.83 10.78 -31.88
N LYS A 569 23.82 11.09 -31.07
CA LYS A 569 22.70 11.98 -31.44
C LYS A 569 22.55 13.23 -30.58
N ALA A 570 22.93 13.15 -29.31
CA ALA A 570 22.93 14.30 -28.40
C ALA A 570 23.87 14.04 -27.23
N GLN A 571 24.47 15.08 -26.66
CA GLN A 571 25.16 15.00 -25.37
C GLN A 571 24.49 15.96 -24.38
N LEU A 572 24.34 15.55 -23.13
CA LEU A 572 23.85 16.43 -22.08
C LEU A 572 25.04 16.91 -21.24
N THR A 573 25.28 18.22 -21.26
CA THR A 573 26.37 18.86 -20.52
C THR A 573 25.82 19.75 -19.41
N VAL A 574 26.66 20.14 -18.45
CA VAL A 574 26.27 21.10 -17.40
C VAL A 574 26.10 22.54 -17.94
N GLY A 575 26.48 22.82 -19.19
CA GLY A 575 26.58 24.18 -19.72
C GLY A 575 27.92 24.84 -19.40
N THR A 576 28.06 26.11 -19.74
CA THR A 576 29.32 26.86 -19.68
C THR A 576 29.30 28.03 -18.70
N LYS A 577 28.11 28.38 -18.16
CA LYS A 577 27.92 29.57 -17.32
C LYS A 577 28.05 29.31 -15.81
N ASP A 578 27.96 28.07 -15.37
CA ASP A 578 28.19 27.68 -13.98
C ASP A 578 28.78 26.25 -13.87
N SER A 579 28.98 25.76 -12.65
CA SER A 579 29.50 24.42 -12.36
C SER A 579 28.49 23.53 -11.61
N ILE A 580 27.20 23.88 -11.65
CA ILE A 580 26.14 23.11 -10.99
C ILE A 580 25.95 21.79 -11.76
N VAL A 581 25.85 20.67 -11.05
CA VAL A 581 25.76 19.35 -11.70
C VAL A 581 24.35 19.08 -12.25
N LEU A 582 24.25 18.10 -13.16
CA LEU A 582 22.97 17.68 -13.73
C LEU A 582 22.06 17.10 -12.64
N GLY A 583 20.76 17.41 -12.72
CA GLY A 583 19.74 16.97 -11.76
C GLY A 583 19.83 17.63 -10.39
N GLU A 584 20.73 18.59 -10.17
CA GLU A 584 20.79 19.32 -8.89
C GLU A 584 19.58 20.25 -8.71
N GLU A 585 18.98 20.23 -7.52
CA GLU A 585 17.93 21.17 -7.13
C GLU A 585 18.53 22.56 -6.92
N LEU A 586 18.24 23.47 -7.85
CA LEU A 586 18.69 24.87 -7.85
C LEU A 586 18.05 25.65 -6.70
N TRP A 587 16.74 25.46 -6.53
CA TRP A 587 15.94 26.03 -5.45
C TRP A 587 14.59 25.32 -5.36
N ALA A 588 13.91 25.53 -4.24
CA ALA A 588 12.51 25.18 -4.04
C ALA A 588 11.75 26.38 -3.47
N PHE A 589 10.43 26.43 -3.70
CA PHE A 589 9.57 27.49 -3.20
C PHE A 589 8.33 26.90 -2.52
N ILE A 590 8.05 27.33 -1.30
CA ILE A 590 6.85 26.97 -0.55
C ILE A 590 5.86 28.13 -0.64
N PRO A 591 4.72 27.98 -1.33
CA PRO A 591 3.67 28.98 -1.32
C PRO A 591 3.16 29.19 0.10
N LYS A 592 2.88 30.44 0.48
CA LYS A 592 2.29 30.76 1.79
C LYS A 592 1.14 29.84 2.21
N ASN A 593 0.25 29.51 1.28
CA ASN A 593 -0.93 28.70 1.55
C ASN A 593 -0.61 27.22 1.85
N ALA A 594 0.58 26.74 1.52
CA ALA A 594 1.02 25.37 1.83
C ALA A 594 1.60 25.26 3.26
N LEU A 595 2.04 26.37 3.86
CA LEU A 595 2.71 26.37 5.18
C LEU A 595 1.88 25.72 6.30
N PRO A 596 0.56 25.94 6.43
CA PRO A 596 -0.22 25.33 7.50
C PRO A 596 -0.32 23.80 7.37
N TYR A 597 -0.06 23.26 6.18
CA TYR A 597 -0.19 21.84 5.88
C TYR A 597 1.11 21.06 6.11
N MET A 598 2.23 21.75 6.28
CA MET A 598 3.55 21.12 6.55
C MET A 598 3.53 20.23 7.79
N ARG A 599 2.76 20.62 8.82
CA ARG A 599 2.57 19.81 10.03
C ARG A 599 1.96 18.44 9.73
N TYR A 600 1.03 18.37 8.77
CA TYR A 600 0.42 17.11 8.37
C TYR A 600 1.37 16.27 7.53
N TYR A 601 2.22 16.89 6.70
CA TYR A 601 3.26 16.19 5.97
C TYR A 601 4.28 15.50 6.90
N ALA A 602 4.53 16.10 8.07
CA ALA A 602 5.37 15.56 9.12
C ALA A 602 4.67 14.53 10.04
N ASP A 603 3.34 14.43 10.01
CA ASP A 603 2.57 13.53 10.85
C ASP A 603 2.94 12.04 10.56
N PRO A 604 3.28 11.22 11.58
CA PRO A 604 3.55 9.79 11.40
C PRO A 604 2.45 9.03 10.65
N GLY A 605 1.19 9.47 10.78
CA GLY A 605 0.01 8.92 10.12
C GLY A 605 -0.36 9.59 8.79
N TYR A 606 0.53 10.39 8.19
CA TYR A 606 0.27 11.07 6.91
C TYR A 606 -0.28 10.13 5.82
N CYS A 607 -1.54 10.36 5.45
CA CYS A 607 -2.29 9.61 4.44
C CYS A 607 -2.43 10.37 3.11
N HIS A 608 -1.43 11.19 2.79
CA HIS A 608 -1.37 12.11 1.64
C HIS A 608 -2.31 13.31 1.70
N ASN A 609 -1.76 14.48 1.35
CA ASN A 609 -2.48 15.73 1.14
C ASN A 609 -2.01 16.38 -0.16
N TYR A 610 -2.94 16.71 -1.04
CA TYR A 610 -2.70 17.50 -2.24
C TYR A 610 -2.29 18.92 -1.84
N MET A 611 -1.01 19.27 -1.99
CA MET A 611 -0.47 20.60 -1.65
C MET A 611 -0.06 21.37 -2.91
N VAL A 612 1.10 21.04 -3.47
CA VAL A 612 1.59 21.61 -4.74
C VAL A 612 1.65 20.49 -5.75
N ASP A 613 0.47 20.03 -6.19
CA ASP A 613 0.37 18.77 -6.95
C ASP A 613 0.07 18.94 -8.44
N LEU A 614 -0.34 20.13 -8.89
CA LEU A 614 -0.64 20.36 -10.31
C LEU A 614 0.61 20.78 -11.09
N SER A 615 0.56 20.51 -12.39
CA SER A 615 1.59 20.94 -13.34
C SER A 615 1.82 22.46 -13.26
N PRO A 616 3.06 22.93 -13.07
CA PRO A 616 3.36 24.36 -13.13
C PRO A 616 2.91 24.94 -14.47
N TYR A 617 2.39 26.17 -14.46
CA TYR A 617 2.03 26.87 -15.67
C TYR A 617 3.10 27.92 -16.00
N LEU A 618 3.66 27.84 -17.21
CA LEU A 618 4.64 28.81 -17.70
C LEU A 618 3.92 29.95 -18.42
N TYR A 619 4.15 31.18 -17.98
CA TYR A 619 3.58 32.38 -18.60
C TYR A 619 4.69 33.19 -19.28
N SER A 620 4.56 33.44 -20.58
CA SER A 620 5.52 34.28 -21.31
C SER A 620 4.95 35.69 -21.52
N TYR A 621 5.71 36.71 -21.08
CA TYR A 621 5.42 38.12 -21.33
C TYR A 621 6.62 38.82 -21.97
N GLY A 622 6.54 39.05 -23.28
CA GLY A 622 7.66 39.59 -24.07
C GLY A 622 8.86 38.63 -24.07
N SER A 623 10.04 39.13 -23.70
CA SER A 623 11.26 38.33 -23.54
C SER A 623 11.38 37.62 -22.19
N HIS A 624 10.44 37.88 -21.27
CA HIS A 624 10.44 37.27 -19.94
C HIS A 624 9.55 36.03 -19.95
N ARG A 625 10.10 34.92 -19.46
CA ARG A 625 9.34 33.72 -19.11
C ARG A 625 9.19 33.72 -17.60
N ILE A 626 7.96 33.76 -17.13
CA ILE A 626 7.56 33.79 -15.72
C ILE A 626 6.95 32.44 -15.37
#